data_AF-V4K2Q2-F1
#
_entry.id   AF-V4K2Q2-F1
#
_cell.length_a   1.000
_cell.length_b   1.000
_cell.length_c   1.000
_cell.angle_alpha   90.00
_cell.angle_beta   90.00
_cell.angle_gamma   90.00
#
_symmetry.space_group_name_H-M   'P 1'
#
loop_
_entity.id
_entity.type
_entity.pdbx_description
1 polymer ?
#
loop_
_entity_poly.entity_id
_entity_poly.type
_entity_poly.pdbx_seq_one_letter_code
_entity_poly.pdbx_strand_id
1 'polypeptide(L)'
;MTGQLRESEEIAARALESMGFKVVERKSKVIVDNVEVSDVDIVAERDGVRYAVEVKAGYVDVSSVRQAYVNSVLTGMRPLLVARGFSDEAAVAVARRLGVEVITLPDQLYVNPDELYETVEAAVEEALDRVTRPLSMCGRLSKEQVRVLSAIASSDDFMAAAKALGLSPDELGHVMEALRSQGVVPRGDFRAVRVSARLLLLCESLARQP
;
A
#
# COMPACT_ATOMS: atom_id res chain seq x y z
N MET A 1 5.60 -13.43 12.69
CA MET A 1 6.81 -12.67 13.11
C MET A 1 7.98 -12.79 12.12
N THR A 2 8.15 -13.90 11.38
CA THR A 2 9.25 -14.09 10.41
C THR A 2 9.10 -13.31 9.09
N GLY A 3 7.89 -12.91 8.68
CA GLY A 3 7.66 -12.11 7.46
C GLY A 3 8.16 -10.66 7.58
N GLN A 4 7.78 -9.98 8.66
CA GLN A 4 8.04 -8.55 8.88
C GLN A 4 9.54 -8.18 9.00
N LEU A 5 10.37 -9.06 9.57
CA LEU A 5 11.83 -8.90 9.61
C LEU A 5 12.45 -9.02 8.22
N ARG A 6 11.99 -10.00 7.42
CA ARG A 6 12.48 -10.22 6.04
C ARG A 6 12.16 -9.04 5.12
N GLU A 7 11.00 -8.40 5.32
CA GLU A 7 10.61 -7.20 4.59
C GLU A 7 11.43 -5.98 5.01
N SER A 8 11.69 -5.84 6.32
CA SER A 8 12.54 -4.76 6.84
C SER A 8 13.97 -4.85 6.32
N GLU A 9 14.54 -6.05 6.23
CA GLU A 9 15.85 -6.29 5.60
C GLU A 9 15.85 -5.89 4.11
N GLU A 10 14.80 -6.20 3.36
CA GLU A 10 14.69 -5.85 1.93
C GLU A 10 14.57 -4.34 1.71
N ILE A 11 13.76 -3.65 2.53
CA ILE A 11 13.64 -2.18 2.50
C ILE A 11 14.98 -1.54 2.86
N ALA A 12 15.64 -2.02 3.92
CA ALA A 12 16.95 -1.53 4.34
C ALA A 12 18.02 -1.73 3.25
N ALA A 13 18.05 -2.90 2.59
CA ALA A 13 18.96 -3.18 1.50
C ALA A 13 18.80 -2.19 0.34
N ARG A 14 17.57 -1.94 -0.11
CA ARG A 14 17.29 -0.98 -1.20
C ARG A 14 17.64 0.45 -0.81
N ALA A 15 17.35 0.82 0.45
CA ALA A 15 17.71 2.15 0.95
C ALA A 15 19.23 2.34 0.96
N LEU A 16 19.99 1.35 1.45
CA LEU A 16 21.45 1.36 1.41
C LEU A 16 21.97 1.47 -0.03
N GLU A 17 21.42 0.72 -0.98
CA GLU A 17 21.79 0.81 -2.39
C GLU A 17 21.54 2.22 -2.97
N SER A 18 20.39 2.83 -2.64
CA SER A 18 20.09 4.21 -3.06
C SER A 18 21.04 5.25 -2.47
N MET A 19 21.66 4.94 -1.33
CA MET A 19 22.67 5.76 -0.65
C MET A 19 24.11 5.45 -1.10
N GLY A 20 24.28 4.64 -2.15
CA GLY A 20 25.56 4.32 -2.76
C GLY A 20 26.32 3.16 -2.11
N PHE A 21 25.68 2.38 -1.23
CA PHE A 21 26.26 1.13 -0.77
C PHE A 21 26.03 0.02 -1.80
N LYS A 22 26.90 -1.00 -1.76
CA LYS A 22 26.71 -2.28 -2.43
C LYS A 22 26.36 -3.33 -1.40
N VAL A 23 25.22 -4.01 -1.55
CA VAL A 23 24.89 -5.17 -0.72
C VAL A 23 25.73 -6.37 -1.18
N VAL A 24 26.58 -6.89 -0.29
CA VAL A 24 27.53 -7.98 -0.58
C VAL A 24 26.93 -9.32 -0.20
N GLU A 25 26.31 -9.40 0.98
CA GLU A 25 25.75 -10.63 1.54
C GLU A 25 24.57 -10.28 2.46
N ARG A 26 23.64 -11.23 2.64
CA ARG A 26 22.54 -11.14 3.60
C ARG A 26 22.60 -12.35 4.52
N LYS A 27 22.30 -12.15 5.81
CA LYS A 27 22.36 -13.19 6.85
C LYS A 27 23.72 -13.88 6.90
N SER A 28 24.76 -13.05 6.98
CA SER A 28 26.15 -13.51 7.03
C SER A 28 26.46 -14.03 8.44
N LYS A 29 26.90 -15.28 8.52
CA LYS A 29 27.22 -15.93 9.80
C LYS A 29 28.51 -15.35 10.37
N VAL A 30 28.48 -14.99 11.65
CA VAL A 30 29.67 -14.60 12.42
C VAL A 30 30.26 -15.84 13.07
N ILE A 31 31.47 -16.21 12.64
CA ILE A 31 32.19 -17.39 13.14
C ILE A 31 33.41 -16.96 13.96
N VAL A 32 33.52 -17.47 15.18
CA VAL A 32 34.67 -17.30 16.08
C VAL A 32 35.15 -18.68 16.50
N ASP A 33 36.44 -18.98 16.31
CA ASP A 33 37.03 -20.28 16.64
C ASP A 33 36.25 -21.49 16.07
N ASN A 34 35.78 -21.37 14.82
CA ASN A 34 34.92 -22.34 14.12
C ASN A 34 33.54 -22.58 14.74
N VAL A 35 33.09 -21.69 15.62
CA VAL A 35 31.74 -21.71 16.21
C VAL A 35 30.94 -20.51 15.69
N GLU A 36 29.73 -20.77 15.23
CA GLU A 36 28.76 -19.72 14.87
C GLU A 36 28.24 -19.06 16.15
N VAL A 37 28.45 -17.76 16.29
CA VAL A 37 28.14 -17.01 17.53
C VAL A 37 27.05 -15.96 17.34
N SER A 38 26.82 -15.50 16.11
CA SER A 38 25.79 -14.52 15.73
C SER A 38 25.63 -14.51 14.21
N ASP A 39 24.64 -13.75 13.72
CA ASP A 39 24.51 -13.36 12.32
C ASP A 39 24.61 -11.83 12.17
N VAL A 40 24.96 -11.39 10.97
CA VAL A 40 24.83 -10.01 10.48
C VAL A 40 23.73 -9.99 9.42
N ASP A 41 22.73 -9.14 9.61
CA ASP A 41 21.56 -9.08 8.70
C ASP A 41 21.97 -8.75 7.26
N ILE A 42 22.81 -7.73 7.08
CA ILE A 42 23.33 -7.31 5.78
C ILE A 42 24.82 -6.97 5.90
N VAL A 43 25.63 -7.49 4.98
CA VAL A 43 26.99 -6.99 4.74
C VAL A 43 26.92 -6.00 3.58
N ALA A 44 27.26 -4.75 3.85
CA ALA A 44 27.26 -3.68 2.86
C ALA A 44 28.66 -3.11 2.65
N GLU A 45 28.99 -2.65 1.45
CA GLU A 45 30.28 -2.05 1.12
C GLU A 45 30.08 -0.66 0.49
N ARG A 46 30.83 0.34 0.97
CA ARG A 46 30.87 1.69 0.37
C ARG A 46 32.29 2.23 0.47
N ASP A 47 32.79 2.72 -0.66
CA ASP A 47 34.16 3.24 -0.80
C ASP A 47 35.25 2.27 -0.31
N GLY A 48 35.08 0.98 -0.63
CA GLY A 48 35.99 -0.10 -0.24
C GLY A 48 35.94 -0.48 1.24
N VAL A 49 35.02 0.08 2.02
CA VAL A 49 34.83 -0.25 3.43
C VAL A 49 33.58 -1.10 3.63
N ARG A 50 33.74 -2.21 4.33
CA ARG A 50 32.64 -3.11 4.68
C ARG A 50 31.99 -2.73 6.01
N TYR A 51 30.68 -2.87 6.05
CA TYR A 51 29.84 -2.59 7.19
C TYR A 51 29.07 -3.84 7.59
N ALA A 52 29.08 -4.14 8.89
CA ALA A 52 28.18 -5.10 9.51
C ALA A 52 26.88 -4.34 9.85
N VAL A 53 25.85 -4.56 9.04
CA VAL A 53 24.58 -3.86 9.17
C VAL A 53 23.59 -4.71 9.98
N GLU A 54 23.07 -4.13 11.05
CA GLU A 54 21.92 -4.64 11.80
C GLU A 54 20.68 -3.85 11.39
N VAL A 55 19.57 -4.54 11.14
CA VAL A 55 18.30 -3.95 10.69
C VAL A 55 17.26 -4.07 11.79
N LYS A 56 16.61 -2.95 12.12
CA LYS A 56 15.46 -2.93 13.05
C LYS A 56 14.24 -2.41 12.34
N ALA A 57 13.15 -3.16 12.43
CA ALA A 57 11.84 -2.75 11.92
C ALA A 57 11.28 -1.52 12.67
N GLY A 58 11.70 -1.32 13.93
CA GLY A 58 11.26 -0.24 14.80
C GLY A 58 12.40 0.73 15.18
N TYR A 59 12.45 1.09 16.45
CA TYR A 59 13.44 2.03 16.99
C TYR A 59 14.70 1.30 17.49
N VAL A 60 15.85 1.97 17.40
CA VAL A 60 17.12 1.52 17.96
C VAL A 60 17.09 1.66 19.47
N ASP A 61 17.24 0.53 20.16
CA ASP A 61 17.49 0.46 21.59
C ASP A 61 18.99 0.19 21.90
N VAL A 62 19.38 0.28 23.17
CA VAL A 62 20.76 0.04 23.61
C VAL A 62 21.23 -1.38 23.27
N SER A 63 20.34 -2.37 23.27
CA SER A 63 20.69 -3.75 22.95
C SER A 63 21.11 -3.89 21.49
N SER A 64 20.36 -3.28 20.57
CA SER A 64 20.63 -3.27 19.13
C SER A 64 21.96 -2.60 18.82
N VAL A 65 22.28 -1.50 19.50
CA VAL A 65 23.59 -0.84 19.38
C VAL A 65 24.73 -1.75 19.81
N ARG A 66 24.57 -2.45 20.95
CA ARG A 66 25.59 -3.38 21.44
C ARG A 66 25.79 -4.55 20.48
N GLN A 67 24.72 -5.09 19.92
CA GLN A 67 24.79 -6.18 18.95
C GLN A 67 25.55 -5.76 17.69
N ALA A 68 25.19 -4.64 17.07
CA ALA A 68 25.89 -4.11 15.91
C ALA A 68 27.39 -3.87 16.21
N TYR A 69 27.70 -3.30 17.39
CA TYR A 69 29.07 -3.09 17.82
C TYR A 69 29.84 -4.40 18.02
N VAL A 70 29.29 -5.37 18.76
CA VAL A 70 29.95 -6.66 19.01
C VAL A 70 30.21 -7.38 17.70
N ASN A 71 29.22 -7.45 16.80
CA ASN A 71 29.39 -8.09 15.49
C ASN A 71 30.46 -7.38 14.64
N SER A 72 30.55 -6.06 14.72
CA SER A 72 31.60 -5.30 14.05
C SER A 72 33.00 -5.64 14.56
N VAL A 73 33.14 -5.84 15.88
CA VAL A 73 34.43 -6.24 16.50
C VAL A 73 34.80 -7.66 16.09
N LEU A 74 33.85 -8.60 16.10
CA LEU A 74 34.09 -10.00 15.76
C LEU A 74 34.43 -10.21 14.28
N THR A 75 33.92 -9.35 13.40
CA THR A 75 34.09 -9.48 11.94
C THR A 75 35.14 -8.53 11.36
N GLY A 76 35.56 -7.50 12.11
CA GLY A 76 36.43 -6.43 11.63
C GLY A 76 35.76 -5.44 10.68
N MET A 77 34.45 -5.51 10.50
CA MET A 77 33.68 -4.57 9.67
C MET A 77 33.28 -3.32 10.49
N ARG A 78 32.83 -2.24 9.84
CA ARG A 78 32.28 -1.07 10.55
C ARG A 78 30.84 -1.33 11.01
N PRO A 79 30.44 -0.95 12.24
CA PRO A 79 29.07 -1.12 12.69
C PRO A 79 28.13 -0.11 12.02
N LEU A 80 26.99 -0.59 11.51
CA LEU A 80 25.91 0.23 10.97
C LEU A 80 24.55 -0.31 11.43
N LEU A 81 23.63 0.58 11.79
CA LEU A 81 22.24 0.25 12.08
C LEU A 81 21.33 0.93 11.07
N VAL A 82 20.30 0.23 10.62
CA VAL A 82 19.21 0.80 9.81
C VAL A 82 17.89 0.61 10.56
N ALA A 83 17.21 1.72 10.85
CA ALA A 83 16.01 1.72 11.70
C ALA A 83 15.13 2.96 11.45
N ARG A 84 13.99 3.08 12.15
CA ARG A 84 13.11 4.27 12.09
C ARG A 84 13.64 5.47 12.89
N GLY A 85 14.55 5.24 13.82
CA GLY A 85 14.98 6.25 14.79
C GLY A 85 15.56 5.61 16.04
N PHE A 86 15.76 6.40 17.10
CA PHE A 86 16.17 5.91 18.42
C PHE A 86 14.98 5.79 19.37
N SER A 87 15.02 4.84 20.30
CA SER A 87 13.98 4.66 21.33
C SER A 87 14.05 5.73 22.42
N ASP A 88 15.26 6.16 22.77
CA ASP A 88 15.54 7.09 23.87
C ASP A 88 16.95 7.71 23.74
N GLU A 89 17.27 8.66 24.62
CA GLU A 89 18.58 9.31 24.67
C GLU A 89 19.72 8.38 25.08
N ALA A 90 19.44 7.29 25.82
CA ALA A 90 20.46 6.35 26.23
C ALA A 90 21.00 5.56 25.02
N ALA A 91 20.10 5.14 24.11
CA ALA A 91 20.49 4.50 22.85
C ALA A 91 21.35 5.44 21.98
N VAL A 92 21.00 6.73 21.90
CA VAL A 92 21.80 7.75 21.21
C VAL A 92 23.19 7.89 21.82
N ALA A 93 23.27 8.00 23.14
CA ALA A 93 24.52 8.18 23.86
C ALA A 93 25.45 6.98 23.68
N VAL A 94 24.92 5.76 23.75
CA VAL A 94 25.69 4.52 23.55
C VAL A 94 26.16 4.39 22.10
N ALA A 95 25.30 4.65 21.11
CA ALA A 95 25.68 4.59 19.69
C ALA A 95 26.84 5.53 19.37
N ARG A 96 26.75 6.78 19.85
CA ARG A 96 27.84 7.75 19.73
C ARG A 96 29.12 7.28 20.41
N ARG A 97 29.02 6.75 21.64
CA ARG A 97 30.19 6.33 22.43
C ARG A 97 30.94 5.16 21.81
N LEU A 98 30.20 4.23 21.19
CA LEU A 98 30.72 3.02 20.55
C LEU A 98 31.06 3.22 19.06
N GLY A 99 30.73 4.38 18.49
CA GLY A 99 31.00 4.68 17.07
C GLY A 99 30.10 3.89 16.11
N VAL A 100 28.88 3.55 16.54
CA VAL A 100 27.88 2.87 15.71
C VAL A 100 27.13 3.90 14.88
N GLU A 101 27.26 3.82 13.55
CA GLU A 101 26.51 4.66 12.61
C GLU A 101 25.04 4.21 12.58
N VAL A 102 24.11 5.15 12.53
CA VAL A 102 22.67 4.84 12.45
C VAL A 102 22.06 5.62 11.28
N ILE A 103 21.55 4.89 10.30
CA ILE A 103 20.74 5.42 9.20
C ILE A 103 19.28 5.32 9.62
N THR A 104 18.61 6.46 9.63
CA THR A 104 17.18 6.54 9.91
C THR A 104 16.40 6.56 8.61
N LEU A 105 15.50 5.60 8.43
CA LEU A 105 14.59 5.55 7.30
C LEU A 105 13.26 6.20 7.71
N PRO A 106 12.73 7.15 6.91
CA PRO A 106 11.44 7.78 7.20
C PRO A 106 10.30 6.75 7.25
N ASP A 107 9.32 6.98 8.13
CA ASP A 107 8.19 6.07 8.40
C ASP A 107 7.42 5.62 7.15
N GLN A 108 7.41 6.45 6.10
CA GLN A 108 6.75 6.19 4.82
C GLN A 108 7.31 4.97 4.06
N LEU A 109 8.49 4.48 4.44
CA LEU A 109 9.12 3.30 3.83
C LEU A 109 8.74 1.98 4.52
N TYR A 110 8.08 2.01 5.68
CA TYR A 110 7.67 0.82 6.43
C TYR A 110 6.14 0.64 6.47
N VAL A 111 5.47 0.85 5.34
CA VAL A 111 4.09 0.38 5.20
C VAL A 111 4.14 -1.14 5.12
N ASN A 112 3.43 -1.82 6.01
CA ASN A 112 3.33 -3.27 5.99
C ASN A 112 2.68 -3.70 4.65
N PRO A 113 3.35 -4.50 3.80
CA PRO A 113 2.78 -4.97 2.54
C PRO A 113 1.42 -5.65 2.71
N ASP A 114 1.22 -6.38 3.82
CA ASP A 114 -0.06 -7.02 4.14
C ASP A 114 -1.15 -5.97 4.39
N GLU A 115 -0.86 -4.92 5.16
CA GLU A 115 -1.81 -3.82 5.44
C GLU A 115 -2.14 -3.03 4.17
N LEU A 116 -1.15 -2.81 3.30
CA LEU A 116 -1.37 -2.19 2.00
C LEU A 116 -2.24 -3.09 1.11
N TYR A 117 -1.97 -4.39 1.09
CA TYR A 117 -2.76 -5.36 0.34
C TYR A 117 -4.21 -5.36 0.83
N GLU A 118 -4.45 -5.48 2.14
CA GLU A 118 -5.78 -5.44 2.74
C GLU A 118 -6.52 -4.13 2.42
N THR A 119 -5.81 -3.00 2.49
CA THR A 119 -6.39 -1.68 2.16
C THR A 119 -6.79 -1.59 0.69
N VAL A 120 -5.94 -2.08 -0.22
CA VAL A 120 -6.22 -2.08 -1.66
C VAL A 120 -7.35 -3.05 -1.98
N GLU A 121 -7.34 -4.25 -1.40
CA GLU A 121 -8.41 -5.25 -1.55
C GLU A 121 -9.76 -4.68 -1.11
N ALA A 122 -9.83 -4.10 0.10
CA ALA A 122 -11.05 -3.48 0.60
C ALA A 122 -11.55 -2.33 -0.31
N ALA A 123 -10.64 -1.50 -0.83
CA ALA A 123 -11.00 -0.42 -1.75
C ALA A 123 -11.55 -0.95 -3.09
N VAL A 124 -10.98 -2.04 -3.61
CA VAL A 124 -11.45 -2.69 -4.84
C VAL A 124 -12.81 -3.35 -4.61
N GLU A 125 -12.98 -4.08 -3.51
CA GLU A 125 -14.26 -4.70 -3.12
C GLU A 125 -15.36 -3.65 -2.97
N GLU A 126 -15.09 -2.53 -2.29
CA GLU A 126 -16.07 -1.45 -2.14
C GLU A 126 -16.44 -0.81 -3.49
N ALA A 127 -15.45 -0.59 -4.37
CA ALA A 127 -15.70 -0.06 -5.70
C ALA A 127 -16.57 -1.00 -6.55
N LEU A 128 -16.32 -2.32 -6.46
CA LEU A 128 -17.11 -3.35 -7.13
C LEU A 128 -18.53 -3.44 -6.56
N ASP A 129 -18.70 -3.52 -5.23
CA ASP A 129 -20.03 -3.55 -4.60
C ASP A 129 -20.83 -2.30 -4.99
N ARG A 130 -20.21 -1.12 -4.97
CA ARG A 130 -20.87 0.13 -5.35
C ARG A 130 -21.45 0.09 -6.75
N VAL A 131 -20.72 -0.38 -7.76
CA VAL A 131 -21.22 -0.38 -9.15
C VAL A 131 -22.12 -1.58 -9.48
N THR A 132 -21.98 -2.69 -8.74
CA THR A 132 -22.74 -3.93 -8.99
C THR A 132 -24.02 -4.04 -8.15
N ARG A 133 -24.14 -3.36 -7.01
CA ARG A 133 -25.33 -3.40 -6.14
C ARG A 133 -26.65 -3.14 -6.90
N PRO A 134 -26.73 -2.19 -7.85
CA PRO A 134 -27.95 -1.98 -8.64
C PRO A 134 -28.36 -3.15 -9.55
N LEU A 135 -27.49 -4.14 -9.80
CA LEU A 135 -27.83 -5.35 -10.54
C LEU A 135 -28.96 -6.16 -9.89
N SER A 136 -29.22 -5.95 -8.59
CA SER A 136 -30.41 -6.49 -7.91
C SER A 136 -31.75 -6.02 -8.52
N MET A 137 -31.74 -4.96 -9.32
CA MET A 137 -32.91 -4.42 -10.04
C MET A 137 -33.08 -5.01 -11.46
N CYS A 138 -32.20 -5.92 -11.86
CA CYS A 138 -32.24 -6.55 -13.18
C CYS A 138 -33.56 -7.30 -13.41
N GLY A 139 -34.15 -7.11 -14.60
CA GLY A 139 -35.46 -7.65 -15.00
C GLY A 139 -36.65 -6.88 -14.41
N ARG A 140 -36.41 -5.82 -13.63
CA ARG A 140 -37.45 -5.07 -12.89
C ARG A 140 -37.52 -3.60 -13.29
N LEU A 141 -36.78 -3.19 -14.32
CA LEU A 141 -36.72 -1.80 -14.75
C LEU A 141 -37.94 -1.40 -15.58
N SER A 142 -38.53 -0.25 -15.23
CA SER A 142 -39.54 0.41 -16.05
C SER A 142 -38.94 0.98 -17.34
N LYS A 143 -39.80 1.23 -18.34
CA LYS A 143 -39.37 1.83 -19.61
C LYS A 143 -38.70 3.20 -19.43
N GLU A 144 -39.20 4.02 -18.50
CA GLU A 144 -38.62 5.33 -18.21
C GLU A 144 -37.24 5.20 -17.54
N GLN A 145 -37.09 4.27 -16.59
CA GLN A 145 -35.77 3.99 -15.99
C GLN A 145 -34.76 3.53 -17.04
N VAL A 146 -35.17 2.63 -17.97
CA VAL A 146 -34.31 2.21 -19.09
C VAL A 146 -33.91 3.40 -19.97
N ARG A 147 -34.84 4.30 -20.28
CA ARG A 147 -34.56 5.52 -21.07
C ARG A 147 -33.53 6.42 -20.39
N VAL A 148 -33.72 6.72 -19.10
CA VAL A 148 -32.81 7.56 -18.32
C VAL A 148 -31.43 6.91 -18.21
N LEU A 149 -31.36 5.63 -17.85
CA LEU A 149 -30.10 4.89 -17.76
C LEU A 149 -29.36 4.85 -19.11
N SER A 150 -30.08 4.71 -20.22
CA SER A 150 -29.48 4.68 -21.57
C SER A 150 -28.82 6.01 -21.94
N ALA A 151 -29.45 7.13 -21.57
CA ALA A 151 -28.89 8.47 -21.76
C ALA A 151 -27.63 8.67 -20.89
N ILE A 152 -27.68 8.24 -19.62
CA ILE A 152 -26.53 8.31 -18.70
C ILE A 152 -25.37 7.44 -19.24
N ALA A 153 -25.64 6.19 -19.63
CA ALA A 153 -24.65 5.23 -20.09
C ALA A 153 -23.89 5.71 -21.34
N SER A 154 -24.57 6.46 -22.20
CA SER A 154 -24.04 6.97 -23.48
C SER A 154 -23.44 8.36 -23.39
N SER A 155 -23.50 9.02 -22.22
CA SER A 155 -23.03 10.40 -22.05
C SER A 155 -21.65 10.46 -21.38
N ASP A 156 -20.85 11.46 -21.76
CA ASP A 156 -19.51 11.66 -21.22
C ASP A 156 -19.52 12.29 -19.81
N ASP A 157 -20.53 13.11 -19.53
CA ASP A 157 -20.71 13.79 -18.26
C ASP A 157 -22.21 14.03 -17.95
N PHE A 158 -22.46 14.61 -16.78
CA PHE A 158 -23.79 14.90 -16.27
C PHE A 158 -24.57 15.88 -17.15
N MET A 159 -23.89 16.88 -17.71
CA MET A 159 -24.51 17.93 -18.53
C MET A 159 -24.97 17.36 -19.88
N ALA A 160 -24.14 16.51 -20.49
CA ALA A 160 -24.47 15.79 -21.71
C ALA A 160 -25.68 14.86 -21.52
N ALA A 161 -25.77 14.18 -20.37
CA ALA A 161 -26.92 13.33 -20.05
C ALA A 161 -28.21 14.14 -19.88
N ALA A 162 -28.14 15.28 -19.19
CA ALA A 162 -29.30 16.18 -19.03
C ALA A 162 -29.80 16.67 -20.39
N LYS A 163 -28.87 17.14 -21.25
CA LYS A 163 -29.18 17.57 -22.62
C LYS A 163 -29.78 16.44 -23.46
N ALA A 164 -29.24 15.22 -23.37
CA ALA A 164 -29.76 14.05 -24.10
C ALA A 164 -31.19 13.68 -23.68
N LEU A 165 -31.57 13.95 -22.43
CA LEU A 165 -32.93 13.74 -21.92
C LEU A 165 -33.85 14.94 -22.15
N GLY A 166 -33.33 16.07 -22.65
CA GLY A 166 -34.07 17.31 -22.76
C GLY A 166 -34.41 17.95 -21.41
N LEU A 167 -33.62 17.66 -20.37
CA LEU A 167 -33.79 18.14 -19.01
C LEU A 167 -32.77 19.23 -18.69
N SER A 168 -33.13 20.11 -17.77
CA SER A 168 -32.16 20.95 -17.07
C SER A 168 -31.29 20.10 -16.12
N PRO A 169 -30.11 20.60 -15.71
CA PRO A 169 -29.25 19.90 -14.74
C PRO A 169 -29.96 19.61 -13.40
N ASP A 170 -30.79 20.54 -12.92
CA ASP A 170 -31.52 20.40 -11.66
C ASP A 170 -32.60 19.31 -11.74
N GLU A 171 -33.34 19.25 -12.85
CA GLU A 171 -34.32 18.19 -13.10
C GLU A 171 -33.67 16.81 -13.17
N LEU A 172 -32.53 16.68 -13.86
CA LEU A 172 -31.77 15.43 -13.85
C LEU A 172 -31.28 15.10 -12.43
N GLY A 173 -30.90 16.11 -11.63
CA GLY A 173 -30.53 15.95 -10.23
C GLY A 173 -31.65 15.27 -9.42
N HIS A 174 -32.88 15.75 -9.55
CA HIS A 174 -34.05 15.15 -8.89
C HIS A 174 -34.36 13.74 -9.39
N VAL A 175 -34.25 13.49 -10.70
CA VAL A 175 -34.41 12.13 -11.26
C VAL A 175 -33.36 11.18 -10.69
N MET A 176 -32.10 11.62 -10.61
CA MET A 176 -31.01 10.83 -10.06
C MET A 176 -31.20 10.51 -8.58
N GLU A 177 -31.73 11.45 -7.80
CA GLU A 177 -32.08 11.22 -6.39
C GLU A 177 -33.17 10.16 -6.24
N ALA A 178 -34.23 10.24 -7.06
CA ALA A 178 -35.28 9.23 -7.10
C ALA A 178 -34.72 7.84 -7.44
N LEU A 179 -33.89 7.74 -8.48
CA LEU A 179 -33.25 6.47 -8.87
C LEU A 179 -32.35 5.89 -7.76
N ARG A 180 -31.62 6.74 -7.02
CA ARG A 180 -30.80 6.31 -5.87
C ARG A 180 -31.66 5.76 -4.74
N SER A 181 -32.78 6.42 -4.42
CA SER A 181 -33.71 5.96 -3.38
C SER A 181 -34.33 4.60 -3.69
N GLN A 182 -34.47 4.28 -4.99
CA GLN A 182 -34.99 3.01 -5.50
C GLN A 182 -33.91 1.93 -5.68
N GLY A 183 -32.63 2.24 -5.43
CA GLY A 183 -31.51 1.31 -5.63
C GLY A 183 -31.15 1.07 -7.11
N VAL A 184 -31.65 1.89 -8.04
CA VAL A 184 -31.44 1.73 -9.49
C VAL A 184 -30.09 2.27 -9.94
N VAL A 185 -29.53 3.24 -9.20
CA VAL A 185 -28.18 3.77 -9.42
C VAL A 185 -27.46 3.93 -8.08
N PRO A 186 -26.12 3.87 -8.06
CA PRO A 186 -25.38 4.01 -6.81
C PRO A 186 -25.27 5.47 -6.38
N ARG A 187 -24.86 5.68 -5.13
CA ARG A 187 -24.33 6.97 -4.68
C ARG A 187 -22.93 7.19 -5.24
N GLY A 188 -22.52 8.45 -5.33
CA GLY A 188 -21.20 8.85 -5.80
C GLY A 188 -21.25 9.73 -7.05
N ASP A 189 -20.10 9.83 -7.70
CA ASP A 189 -19.91 10.65 -8.88
C ASP A 189 -20.63 10.09 -10.12
N PHE A 190 -20.70 10.92 -11.16
CA PHE A 190 -21.35 10.53 -12.41
C PHE A 190 -20.68 9.32 -13.08
N ARG A 191 -19.36 9.15 -12.90
CA ARG A 191 -18.61 8.03 -13.49
C ARG A 191 -19.07 6.69 -12.93
N ALA A 192 -19.19 6.57 -11.60
CA ALA A 192 -19.69 5.36 -10.95
C ALA A 192 -21.13 5.04 -11.38
N VAL A 193 -21.99 6.06 -11.44
CA VAL A 193 -23.38 5.90 -11.91
C VAL A 193 -23.42 5.44 -13.37
N ARG A 194 -22.58 6.00 -14.24
CA ARG A 194 -22.49 5.61 -15.65
C ARG A 194 -22.03 4.16 -15.84
N VAL A 195 -21.01 3.72 -15.09
CA VAL A 195 -20.56 2.32 -15.13
C VAL A 195 -21.69 1.39 -14.68
N SER A 196 -22.34 1.71 -13.56
CA SER A 196 -23.45 0.93 -13.05
C SER A 196 -24.63 0.88 -14.02
N ALA A 197 -24.98 2.00 -14.66
CA ALA A 197 -26.02 2.06 -15.69
C ALA A 197 -25.72 1.13 -16.89
N ARG A 198 -24.46 1.10 -17.36
CA ARG A 198 -24.03 0.18 -18.43
C ARG A 198 -24.19 -1.29 -18.02
N LEU A 199 -23.73 -1.65 -16.82
CA LEU A 199 -23.84 -3.01 -16.30
C LEU A 199 -25.30 -3.44 -16.13
N LEU A 200 -26.14 -2.56 -15.57
CA LEU A 200 -27.55 -2.85 -15.32
C LEU A 200 -28.35 -2.95 -16.62
N LEU A 201 -28.09 -2.11 -17.62
CA LEU A 201 -28.70 -2.23 -18.95
C LEU A 201 -28.28 -3.51 -19.67
N LEU A 202 -27.00 -3.92 -19.55
CA LEU A 202 -26.54 -5.20 -20.08
C LEU A 202 -27.30 -6.35 -19.41
N CYS A 203 -27.40 -6.36 -18.07
CA CYS A 203 -28.17 -7.37 -17.35
C CYS A 203 -29.64 -7.40 -17.79
N GLU A 204 -30.28 -6.23 -17.88
CA GLU A 204 -31.68 -6.08 -18.31
C GLU A 204 -31.89 -6.64 -19.72
N SER A 205 -30.92 -6.46 -20.62
CA SER A 205 -30.99 -7.02 -21.98
C SER A 205 -30.91 -8.54 -22.01
N LEU A 206 -30.09 -9.14 -21.13
CA LEU A 206 -29.95 -10.59 -21.00
C LEU A 206 -31.18 -11.22 -20.34
N ALA A 207 -31.74 -10.56 -19.32
CA ALA A 207 -32.93 -11.04 -18.61
C ALA A 207 -34.22 -11.01 -19.47
N ARG A 208 -34.22 -10.26 -20.58
CA ARG A 208 -35.34 -10.16 -21.53
C ARG A 208 -35.21 -11.10 -22.74
N GLN A 209 -34.11 -11.83 -22.86
CA GLN A 209 -33.98 -12.89 -23.87
C GLN A 209 -34.71 -14.15 -23.35
N PRO A 210 -35.64 -14.74 -24.15
CA PRO A 210 -36.42 -15.92 -23.74
C PRO A 210 -35.56 -17.18 -23.60
#